data_AF-A0A7S3U5R9-F1
#
_entry.id   AF-A0A7S3U5R9-F1
#
_cell.length_a   1.000
_cell.length_b   1.000
_cell.length_c   1.000
_cell.angle_alpha   90.00
_cell.angle_beta   90.00
_cell.angle_gamma   90.00
#
_symmetry.space_group_name_H-M   'P 1'
#
loop_
_entity.id
_entity.type
_entity.pdbx_description
1 polymer ?
#
loop_
_entity_poly.entity_id
_entity_poly.type
_entity_poly.pdbx_seq_one_letter_code
_entity_poly.pdbx_strand_id
1 'polypeptide(L)'
;QVQLGGLEASPPRLGRQGRGTMIRPGTSLTKQKAKRAVAPKIAPGKKAEASRPNLQEFLDKCDYVGAITLLEFERKAKEERPHLLMWLAFTYFHNGDYTKAIAAYDDAMKKDKDINIHLYKACCYYALTKYTEAEEEAKQGPDGGLKTRILFHTAHKRNDET
;
A
#
# COMPACT_ATOMS: atom_id res chain seq x y z
N GLN A 1 -9.79 34.78 27.00
CA GLN A 1 -10.15 34.78 25.55
C GLN A 1 -8.83 34.61 24.81
N VAL A 2 -8.57 33.61 23.98
CA VAL A 2 -9.46 32.80 23.15
C VAL A 2 -8.90 31.37 23.08
N GLN A 3 -9.80 30.40 23.20
CA GLN A 3 -9.59 28.96 23.08
C GLN A 3 -9.92 28.56 21.64
N LEU A 4 -9.01 27.89 20.95
CA LEU A 4 -9.26 27.16 19.69
C LEU A 4 -8.39 25.89 19.79
N GLY A 5 -8.91 24.68 20.00
CA GLY A 5 -10.12 24.09 19.42
C GLY A 5 -9.64 22.96 18.52
N GLY A 6 -9.27 21.83 19.13
CA GLY A 6 -8.76 20.65 18.44
C GLY A 6 -9.83 19.99 17.57
N LEU A 7 -9.44 19.61 16.35
CA LEU A 7 -10.26 18.81 15.45
C LEU A 7 -9.69 17.38 15.44
N GLU A 8 -10.24 16.53 16.31
CA GLU A 8 -10.02 15.09 16.32
C GLU A 8 -11.04 14.48 15.35
N ALA A 9 -10.58 13.94 14.23
CA ALA A 9 -11.44 13.36 13.20
C ALA A 9 -11.36 11.82 13.26
N SER A 10 -12.23 11.22 14.06
CA SER A 10 -12.52 9.78 14.04
C SER A 10 -13.38 9.40 12.82
N PRO A 11 -13.15 8.23 12.17
CA PRO A 11 -13.94 7.80 11.01
C PRO A 11 -15.31 7.22 11.42
N PRO A 12 -16.38 7.47 10.63
CA PRO A 12 -17.72 6.95 10.90
C PRO A 12 -17.86 5.47 10.49
N ARG A 13 -18.43 4.65 11.38
CA ARG A 13 -18.94 3.31 11.07
C ARG A 13 -20.31 3.43 10.39
N LEU A 14 -20.46 2.94 9.16
CA LEU A 14 -21.77 2.73 8.54
C LEU A 14 -22.09 1.24 8.40
N GLY A 15 -23.26 0.90 8.94
CA GLY A 15 -23.81 -0.44 9.06
C GLY A 15 -24.30 -1.05 7.74
N ARG A 16 -24.41 -2.37 7.82
CA ARG A 16 -24.88 -3.32 6.81
C ARG A 16 -26.39 -3.54 6.94
N GLN A 17 -27.01 -3.95 5.82
CA GLN A 17 -28.36 -4.54 5.60
C GLN A 17 -29.41 -3.57 5.00
N GLY A 18 -30.21 -3.94 3.99
CA GLY A 18 -30.48 -5.26 3.43
C GLY A 18 -31.26 -5.28 2.11
N ARG A 19 -31.49 -6.53 1.68
CA ARG A 19 -32.32 -7.09 0.58
C ARG A 19 -33.66 -6.36 0.43
N GLY A 20 -34.33 -6.23 -0.70
CA GLY A 20 -34.29 -6.89 -2.01
C GLY A 20 -35.73 -6.93 -2.53
N THR A 21 -35.97 -6.71 -3.82
CA THR A 21 -37.26 -7.05 -4.46
C THR A 21 -37.03 -7.59 -5.85
N MET A 22 -37.59 -8.78 -6.06
CA MET A 22 -37.56 -9.63 -7.23
C MET A 22 -38.68 -9.19 -8.20
N ILE A 23 -38.34 -8.92 -9.47
CA ILE A 23 -39.33 -8.78 -10.56
C ILE A 23 -39.03 -9.90 -11.57
N ARG A 24 -39.94 -10.88 -11.66
CA ARG A 24 -39.94 -11.99 -12.63
C ARG A 24 -40.93 -11.65 -13.78
N PRO A 25 -41.07 -12.48 -14.84
CA PRO A 25 -40.83 -12.03 -16.22
C PRO A 25 -42.13 -11.93 -17.03
N GLY A 26 -42.16 -11.02 -18.01
CA GLY A 26 -43.25 -10.91 -18.98
C GLY A 26 -42.69 -10.63 -20.37
N THR A 27 -42.73 -11.65 -21.21
CA THR A 27 -42.31 -11.64 -22.61
C THR A 27 -43.27 -10.80 -23.46
N SER A 28 -42.77 -9.80 -24.17
CA SER A 28 -43.42 -9.27 -25.38
C SER A 28 -42.38 -8.63 -26.28
N LEU A 29 -42.05 -9.37 -27.35
CA LEU A 29 -41.26 -8.92 -28.48
C LEU A 29 -42.01 -7.78 -29.18
N THR A 30 -41.44 -6.59 -29.21
CA THR A 30 -41.81 -5.57 -30.20
C THR A 30 -40.54 -5.00 -30.82
N LYS A 31 -40.36 -5.34 -32.11
CA LYS A 31 -39.20 -5.01 -32.94
C LYS A 31 -39.35 -3.58 -33.43
N GLN A 32 -38.72 -2.62 -32.74
CA GLN A 32 -38.54 -1.26 -33.26
C GLN A 32 -37.09 -1.06 -33.68
N LYS A 33 -36.86 -1.01 -35.01
CA LYS A 33 -35.61 -0.53 -35.61
C LYS A 33 -35.46 0.96 -35.29
N ALA A 34 -34.62 1.30 -34.33
CA ALA A 34 -34.17 2.66 -34.07
C ALA A 34 -32.74 2.85 -34.61
N LYS A 35 -32.51 4.04 -35.13
CA LYS A 35 -31.42 4.45 -36.03
C LYS A 35 -30.06 4.37 -35.35
N ARG A 36 -29.01 4.06 -36.14
CA ARG A 36 -27.59 4.06 -35.75
C ARG A 36 -27.25 5.36 -35.01
N ALA A 37 -26.91 5.25 -33.73
CA ALA A 37 -26.31 6.35 -32.98
C ALA A 37 -24.84 6.48 -33.37
N VAL A 38 -24.48 7.69 -33.78
CA VAL A 38 -23.13 8.11 -34.17
C VAL A 38 -22.20 7.96 -32.97
N ALA A 39 -21.04 7.34 -33.19
CA ALA A 39 -19.97 7.25 -32.20
C ALA A 39 -19.68 8.64 -31.60
N PRO A 40 -19.47 8.77 -30.28
CA PRO A 40 -19.06 10.04 -29.71
C PRO A 40 -17.68 10.39 -30.30
N LYS A 41 -17.65 11.46 -31.09
CA LYS A 41 -16.42 12.07 -31.58
C LYS A 41 -15.63 12.54 -30.36
N ILE A 42 -14.54 11.84 -30.06
CA ILE A 42 -13.55 12.27 -29.08
C ILE A 42 -12.93 13.55 -29.65
N ALA A 43 -13.24 14.67 -29.02
CA ALA A 43 -12.65 15.96 -29.33
C ALA A 43 -11.12 15.91 -29.11
N PRO A 44 -10.33 16.60 -29.95
CA PRO A 44 -8.89 16.55 -29.86
C PRO A 44 -8.40 17.32 -28.62
N GLY A 45 -7.68 16.59 -27.77
CA GLY A 45 -6.54 17.06 -26.98
C GLY A 45 -6.67 18.41 -26.25
N LYS A 46 -7.10 18.36 -24.98
CA LYS A 46 -6.23 18.96 -23.97
C LYS A 46 -5.09 17.97 -23.77
N LYS A 47 -3.91 18.28 -24.30
CA LYS A 47 -2.68 17.73 -23.73
C LYS A 47 -2.72 18.18 -22.28
N ALA A 48 -3.12 17.28 -21.38
CA ALA A 48 -2.64 17.39 -20.02
C ALA A 48 -1.13 17.49 -20.20
N GLU A 49 -0.54 18.63 -19.85
CA GLU A 49 0.88 18.62 -19.50
C GLU A 49 1.05 17.39 -18.65
N ALA A 50 1.90 16.46 -19.09
CA ALA A 50 2.18 15.24 -18.38
C ALA A 50 2.90 15.63 -17.10
N SER A 51 2.15 16.20 -16.15
CA SER A 51 2.60 16.57 -14.84
C SER A 51 3.11 15.27 -14.27
N ARG A 52 4.39 15.28 -13.92
CA ARG A 52 5.06 14.12 -13.37
C ARG A 52 4.18 13.54 -12.27
N PRO A 53 3.79 12.26 -12.35
CA PRO A 53 2.97 11.65 -11.32
C PRO A 53 3.66 11.83 -9.96
N ASN A 54 2.95 12.39 -8.98
CA ASN A 54 3.50 12.64 -7.66
C ASN A 54 3.30 11.41 -6.77
N LEU A 55 4.37 10.96 -6.10
CA LEU A 55 4.32 9.82 -5.19
C LEU A 55 3.27 10.01 -4.09
N GLN A 56 3.17 11.23 -3.53
CA GLN A 56 2.26 11.51 -2.42
C GLN A 56 0.80 11.25 -2.79
N GLU A 57 0.39 11.59 -4.01
CA GLU A 57 -0.99 11.37 -4.46
C GLU A 57 -1.36 9.88 -4.53
N PHE A 58 -0.40 9.02 -4.84
CA PHE A 58 -0.62 7.56 -4.82
C PHE A 58 -0.72 7.05 -3.38
N LEU A 59 0.11 7.56 -2.47
CA LEU A 59 0.09 7.17 -1.05
C LEU A 59 -1.22 7.59 -0.37
N ASP A 60 -1.69 8.82 -0.62
CA ASP A 60 -2.95 9.33 -0.05
C ASP A 60 -4.16 8.52 -0.53
N LYS A 61 -4.11 7.99 -1.76
CA LYS A 61 -5.14 7.12 -2.33
C LYS A 61 -4.94 5.64 -1.99
N CYS A 62 -3.87 5.29 -1.29
CA CYS A 62 -3.41 3.92 -1.05
C CYS A 62 -3.25 3.09 -2.34
N ASP A 63 -2.94 3.75 -3.46
CA ASP A 63 -2.63 3.09 -4.73
C ASP A 63 -1.15 2.70 -4.74
N TYR A 64 -0.83 1.65 -3.99
CA TYR A 64 0.54 1.15 -3.85
C TYR A 64 1.07 0.56 -5.16
N VAL A 65 0.20 -0.01 -6.02
CA VAL A 65 0.61 -0.53 -7.33
C VAL A 65 1.09 0.61 -8.22
N GLY A 66 0.32 1.71 -8.30
CA GLY A 66 0.74 2.92 -9.02
C GLY A 66 2.07 3.47 -8.48
N ALA A 67 2.19 3.58 -7.15
CA ALA A 67 3.42 4.03 -6.50
C ALA A 67 4.64 3.13 -6.82
N ILE A 68 4.48 1.81 -6.79
CA ILE A 68 5.53 0.85 -7.15
C ILE A 68 5.99 1.09 -8.59
N THR A 69 5.05 1.22 -9.54
CA THR A 69 5.42 1.40 -10.95
C THR A 69 6.19 2.70 -11.19
N LEU A 70 5.80 3.78 -10.51
CA LEU A 70 6.50 5.07 -10.55
C LEU A 70 7.93 4.92 -10.00
N LEU A 71 8.08 4.33 -8.82
CA LEU A 71 9.37 4.17 -8.15
C LEU A 71 10.32 3.21 -8.89
N GLU A 72 9.79 2.13 -9.48
CA GLU A 72 10.57 1.23 -10.33
C GLU A 72 11.04 1.92 -11.61
N PHE A 73 10.20 2.78 -12.21
CA PHE A 73 10.59 3.58 -13.37
C PHE A 73 11.70 4.57 -13.01
N GLU A 74 11.55 5.31 -11.90
CA GLU A 74 12.58 6.23 -11.40
C GLU A 74 13.90 5.49 -11.11
N ARG A 75 13.84 4.28 -10.53
CA ARG A 75 15.01 3.42 -10.30
C ARG A 75 15.71 3.05 -11.60
N LYS A 76 14.95 2.65 -12.64
CA LYS A 76 15.49 2.27 -13.96
C LYS A 76 16.04 3.48 -14.73
N ALA A 77 15.38 4.62 -14.61
CA ALA A 77 15.82 5.90 -15.17
C ALA A 77 17.06 6.47 -14.45
N LYS A 78 17.52 5.84 -13.38
CA LYS A 78 18.61 6.30 -12.50
C LYS A 78 18.36 7.71 -11.96
N GLU A 79 17.09 8.02 -11.73
CA GLU A 79 16.74 9.30 -11.15
C GLU A 79 16.96 9.26 -9.64
N GLU A 80 17.69 10.24 -9.13
CA GLU A 80 18.04 10.30 -7.71
C GLU A 80 16.90 10.94 -6.91
N ARG A 81 15.96 10.10 -6.44
CA ARG A 81 15.01 10.48 -5.39
C ARG A 81 15.60 10.14 -4.02
N PRO A 82 15.53 11.03 -3.02
CA PRO A 82 15.94 10.70 -1.65
C PRO A 82 15.11 9.55 -1.11
N HIS A 83 15.79 8.59 -0.47
CA HIS A 83 15.16 7.40 0.11
C HIS A 83 14.27 6.60 -0.86
N LEU A 84 14.57 6.63 -2.17
CA LEU A 84 13.83 5.88 -3.20
C LEU A 84 13.60 4.41 -2.81
N LEU A 85 14.66 3.73 -2.36
CA LEU A 85 14.61 2.32 -2.00
C LEU A 85 13.76 2.06 -0.75
N MET A 86 13.78 2.97 0.21
CA MET A 86 12.91 2.89 1.40
C MET A 86 11.44 3.07 1.04
N TRP A 87 11.12 4.05 0.18
CA TRP A 87 9.75 4.23 -0.31
C TRP A 87 9.27 3.03 -1.14
N LEU A 88 10.15 2.44 -1.94
CA LEU A 88 9.83 1.25 -2.72
C LEU A 88 9.59 0.03 -1.81
N ALA A 89 10.40 -0.14 -0.77
CA ALA A 89 10.20 -1.21 0.22
C ALA A 89 8.88 -1.01 1.01
N PHE A 90 8.58 0.24 1.38
CA PHE A 90 7.33 0.61 2.05
C PHE A 90 6.11 0.27 1.17
N THR A 91 6.13 0.65 -0.11
CA THR A 91 5.00 0.36 -1.01
C THR A 91 4.85 -1.14 -1.27
N TYR A 92 5.93 -1.90 -1.43
CA TYR A 92 5.86 -3.38 -1.51
C TYR A 92 5.28 -4.00 -0.25
N PHE A 93 5.69 -3.53 0.94
CA PHE A 93 5.17 -4.03 2.21
C PHE A 93 3.66 -3.81 2.30
N HIS A 94 3.18 -2.60 1.98
CA HIS A 94 1.75 -2.29 2.02
C HIS A 94 0.95 -2.94 0.89
N ASN A 95 1.58 -3.31 -0.22
CA ASN A 95 0.98 -4.14 -1.27
C ASN A 95 0.87 -5.63 -0.88
N GLY A 96 1.59 -6.06 0.17
CA GLY A 96 1.65 -7.47 0.62
C GLY A 96 2.77 -8.29 -0.02
N ASP A 97 3.62 -7.69 -0.85
CA ASP A 97 4.76 -8.33 -1.48
C ASP A 97 6.00 -8.30 -0.56
N TYR A 98 5.93 -9.01 0.56
CA TYR A 98 6.96 -8.95 1.61
C TYR A 98 8.35 -9.43 1.16
N THR A 99 8.42 -10.38 0.23
CA THR A 99 9.70 -10.87 -0.30
C THR A 99 10.44 -9.80 -1.11
N LYS A 100 9.72 -9.04 -1.94
CA LYS A 100 10.27 -7.89 -2.66
C LYS A 100 10.62 -6.75 -1.73
N ALA A 101 9.81 -6.53 -0.69
CA ALA A 101 10.10 -5.53 0.34
C ALA A 101 11.42 -5.83 1.05
N ILE A 102 11.69 -7.08 1.44
CA ILE A 102 12.97 -7.50 2.04
C ILE A 102 14.14 -7.20 1.10
N ALA A 103 14.04 -7.58 -0.18
CA ALA A 103 15.09 -7.30 -1.15
C ALA A 103 15.34 -5.79 -1.35
N ALA A 104 14.28 -4.98 -1.35
CA ALA A 104 14.39 -3.53 -1.43
C ALA A 104 15.03 -2.93 -0.17
N TYR A 105 14.74 -3.48 1.02
CA TYR A 105 15.41 -3.09 2.27
C TYR A 105 16.88 -3.49 2.28
N ASP A 106 17.26 -4.67 1.79
CA ASP A 106 18.66 -5.08 1.68
C ASP A 106 19.46 -4.16 0.73
N ASP A 107 18.84 -3.71 -0.36
CA ASP A 107 19.41 -2.70 -1.24
C ASP A 107 19.48 -1.32 -0.56
N ALA A 108 18.46 -0.95 0.22
CA ALA A 108 18.43 0.28 0.98
C ALA A 108 19.56 0.32 2.02
N MET A 109 19.82 -0.77 2.73
CA MET A 109 20.91 -0.89 3.72
C MET A 109 22.30 -0.63 3.14
N LYS A 110 22.50 -0.95 1.86
CA LYS A 110 23.78 -0.70 1.17
C LYS A 110 24.00 0.79 0.90
N LYS A 111 22.91 1.55 0.66
CA LYS A 111 22.96 2.99 0.36
C LYS A 111 22.87 3.84 1.64
N ASP A 112 21.88 3.53 2.47
CA ASP A 112 21.57 4.19 3.74
C ASP A 112 21.80 3.18 4.87
N LYS A 113 22.80 3.42 5.73
CA LYS A 113 23.08 2.57 6.91
C LYS A 113 22.15 2.87 8.08
N ASP A 114 20.84 2.84 7.83
CA ASP A 114 19.84 3.01 8.89
C ASP A 114 19.59 1.68 9.61
N ILE A 115 19.82 1.69 10.92
CA ILE A 115 19.64 0.53 11.79
C ILE A 115 18.15 0.14 11.94
N ASN A 116 17.23 1.07 11.66
CA ASN A 116 15.78 0.79 11.67
C ASN A 116 15.37 -0.20 10.57
N ILE A 117 16.16 -0.36 9.51
CA ILE A 117 15.86 -1.26 8.39
C ILE A 117 15.73 -2.72 8.88
N HIS A 118 16.52 -3.12 9.88
CA HIS A 118 16.40 -4.44 10.50
C HIS A 118 15.01 -4.67 11.11
N LEU A 119 14.42 -3.67 11.76
CA LEU A 119 13.07 -3.80 12.32
C LEU A 119 12.00 -3.90 11.23
N TYR A 120 12.15 -3.18 10.13
CA TYR A 120 11.22 -3.28 9.00
C TYR A 120 11.31 -4.63 8.30
N LYS A 121 12.52 -5.17 8.12
CA LYS A 121 12.72 -6.54 7.63
C LYS A 121 12.11 -7.57 8.56
N ALA A 122 12.27 -7.42 9.88
CA ALA A 122 11.64 -8.30 10.86
C ALA A 122 10.10 -8.30 10.73
N CYS A 123 9.48 -7.14 10.47
CA CYS A 123 8.04 -7.06 10.15
C CYS A 123 7.68 -7.85 8.89
N CYS A 124 8.49 -7.78 7.82
CA CYS A 124 8.28 -8.56 6.61
C CYS A 124 8.37 -10.06 6.86
N TYR A 125 9.38 -10.51 7.62
CA TYR A 125 9.54 -11.92 7.99
C TYR A 125 8.38 -12.42 8.85
N TYR A 126 7.92 -11.59 9.80
CA TYR A 126 6.75 -11.90 10.62
C TYR A 126 5.50 -12.09 9.74
N ALA A 127 5.28 -11.20 8.76
CA ALA A 127 4.15 -11.30 7.83
C ALA A 127 4.23 -12.53 6.92
N LEU A 128 5.45 -13.01 6.61
CA LEU A 128 5.72 -14.28 5.92
C LEU A 128 5.64 -15.51 6.83
N THR A 129 5.24 -15.36 8.10
CA THR A 129 5.19 -16.41 9.13
C THR A 129 6.54 -17.06 9.45
N LYS A 130 7.64 -16.39 9.09
CA LYS A 130 9.00 -16.83 9.36
C LYS A 130 9.48 -16.26 10.70
N TYR A 131 8.93 -16.79 11.80
CA TYR A 131 9.13 -16.21 13.13
C TYR A 131 10.57 -16.28 13.64
N THR A 132 11.33 -17.31 13.25
CA THR A 132 12.75 -17.44 13.61
C THR A 132 13.59 -16.34 12.97
N GLU A 133 13.49 -16.17 11.65
CA GLU A 133 14.18 -15.11 10.89
C GLU A 133 13.75 -13.72 11.38
N ALA A 134 12.46 -13.54 11.71
CA ALA A 134 11.94 -12.27 12.24
C ALA A 134 12.58 -11.90 13.59
N GLU A 135 12.78 -12.87 14.48
CA GLU A 135 13.37 -12.63 15.80
C GLU A 135 14.87 -12.29 15.69
N GLU A 136 15.60 -13.03 14.85
CA GLU A 136 17.04 -12.80 14.61
C GLU A 136 17.29 -11.41 14.03
N GLU A 137 16.46 -10.99 13.08
CA GLU A 137 16.57 -9.65 12.49
C GLU A 137 16.13 -8.56 13.48
N ALA A 138 15.07 -8.80 14.27
CA ALA A 138 14.62 -7.86 15.28
C ALA A 138 15.68 -7.61 16.37
N LYS A 139 16.50 -8.62 16.72
CA LYS A 139 17.60 -8.48 17.68
C LYS A 139 18.69 -7.51 17.21
N GLN A 140 18.93 -7.44 15.89
CA GLN A 140 19.92 -6.54 15.28
C GLN A 140 19.43 -5.08 15.23
N GLY A 141 18.11 -4.87 15.27
CA GLY A 141 17.51 -3.54 15.28
C GLY A 141 17.69 -2.79 16.61
N PRO A 142 17.51 -1.46 16.59
CA PRO A 142 17.61 -0.63 17.79
C PRO A 142 16.53 -0.99 18.79
N ASP A 143 16.81 -0.78 20.08
CA ASP A 143 15.84 -1.00 21.13
C ASP A 143 14.72 0.02 21.07
N GLY A 144 13.47 -0.46 21.11
CA GLY A 144 12.29 0.38 21.02
C GLY A 144 11.00 -0.43 21.08
N GLY A 145 9.85 0.27 21.17
CA GLY A 145 8.55 -0.39 21.31
C GLY A 145 8.19 -1.34 20.16
N LEU A 146 8.67 -1.06 18.94
CA LEU A 146 8.48 -1.93 17.78
C LEU A 146 9.22 -3.26 17.95
N LYS A 147 10.50 -3.23 18.36
CA LYS A 147 11.31 -4.43 18.63
C LYS A 147 10.65 -5.31 19.69
N THR A 148 10.28 -4.73 20.83
CA THR A 148 9.61 -5.46 21.92
C THR A 148 8.32 -6.12 21.45
N ARG A 149 7.52 -5.41 20.64
CA ARG A 149 6.25 -5.94 20.10
C ARG A 149 6.49 -7.10 19.15
N ILE A 150 7.46 -7.00 18.24
CA ILE A 150 7.81 -8.08 17.31
C ILE A 150 8.26 -9.32 18.10
N LEU A 151 9.22 -9.16 19.01
CA LEU A 151 9.77 -10.25 19.82
C LEU A 151 8.69 -10.95 20.66
N PHE A 152 7.79 -10.17 21.28
CA PHE A 152 6.68 -10.72 22.06
C PHE A 152 5.72 -11.55 21.19
N HIS A 153 5.34 -11.03 20.02
CA HIS A 153 4.44 -11.75 19.13
C HIS A 153 5.10 -12.97 18.48
N THR A 154 6.39 -12.91 18.12
CA THR A 154 7.12 -14.07 17.58
C THR A 154 7.24 -15.17 18.62
N ALA A 155 7.54 -14.85 19.88
CA ALA A 155 7.63 -15.83 20.97
C ALA A 155 6.30 -16.57 21.18
N HIS A 156 5.19 -15.82 21.27
CA HIS A 156 3.85 -16.41 21.41
C HIS A 156 3.47 -17.28 20.20
N LYS A 157 3.81 -16.86 18.97
CA LYS A 157 3.55 -17.66 17.76
C LYS A 157 4.40 -18.91 17.65
N ARG A 158 5.61 -18.91 18.23
CA ARG A 158 6.50 -20.08 18.23
C ARG A 158 6.18 -21.08 19.35
N ASN A 159 5.30 -20.73 20.28
CA ASN A 159 4.92 -21.58 21.40
C ASN A 159 6.12 -21.91 22.31
N ASP A 160 7.05 -20.95 22.47
CA ASP A 160 8.10 -21.00 23.51
C ASP A 160 7.49 -20.66 24.88
N GLU A 161 6.43 -21.39 25.26
CA GLU A 161 5.99 -21.51 26.64
C GLU A 161 6.78 -22.66 27.26
N THR A 162 7.99 -22.36 27.74
CA THR A 162 8.71 -23.22 28.69
C THR A 162 8.84 -22.50 30.01
#